data_AF-A0A8H4TX10-F1
#
_entry.id   AF-A0A8H4TX10-F1
#
_cell.length_a   1.000
_cell.length_b   1.000
_cell.length_c   1.000
_cell.angle_alpha   90.00
_cell.angle_beta   90.00
_cell.angle_gamma   90.00
#
_symmetry.space_group_name_H-M   'P 1'
#
loop_
_entity.id
_entity.type
_entity.pdbx_description
1 polymer ?
#
loop_
_entity_poly.entity_id
_entity_poly.type
_entity_poly.pdbx_seq_one_letter_code
_entity_poly.pdbx_strand_id
1 'polypeptide(L)'
;MDFWSRLLSPLSSGSSRKEQAKDPAKRLHRFEKEYGNLLSTWRASSNLSRESDAAETLEIRLQELTNILSDESRRPLPHPCIQYCSIKQIYIPIGKIATTSYNEWIIKEAVLFFATLIESEEEAFVENQTFSASLTNLLVRITGLNSVRLGLDTESRVVELAFNITTKIRLDPSILPAWFKTHRGVALQQREKDEDQRETFVGRTQRADFPLFYILMDYIHHEGKVGDFARTG
;
A
#
# COMPACT_ATOMS: atom_id res chain seq x y z
N MET A 1 -49.54 -35.00 17.30
CA MET A 1 -49.02 -35.03 15.91
C MET A 1 -47.93 -33.96 15.81
N ASP A 2 -46.78 -34.19 16.44
CA ASP A 2 -45.88 -33.07 16.82
C ASP A 2 -44.41 -33.31 16.44
N PHE A 3 -44.15 -34.35 15.65
CA PHE A 3 -42.81 -34.67 15.16
C PHE A 3 -42.46 -33.83 13.92
N TRP A 4 -43.42 -33.65 13.01
CA TRP A 4 -43.22 -32.93 11.75
C TRP A 4 -43.21 -31.40 11.91
N SER A 5 -43.86 -30.85 12.93
CA SER A 5 -43.84 -29.40 13.22
C SER A 5 -42.50 -28.92 13.80
N ARG A 6 -41.63 -29.83 14.27
CA ARG A 6 -40.27 -29.49 14.76
C ARG A 6 -39.20 -29.50 13.67
N LEU A 7 -39.50 -30.05 12.49
CA LEU A 7 -38.58 -30.06 11.33
C LEU A 7 -38.66 -28.80 10.47
N LEU A 8 -39.66 -27.94 10.70
CA LEU A 8 -39.90 -26.71 9.93
C LEU A 8 -39.71 -25.43 10.74
N SER A 9 -39.29 -25.52 12.00
CA SER A 9 -38.87 -24.33 12.76
C SER A 9 -37.45 -23.95 12.36
N PRO A 10 -37.21 -22.73 11.85
CA PRO A 10 -35.85 -22.28 11.57
C PRO A 10 -35.10 -22.15 12.90
N LEU A 11 -34.03 -22.92 13.04
CA LEU A 11 -33.02 -22.73 14.08
C LEU A 11 -32.30 -21.40 13.81
N SER A 12 -32.90 -20.27 14.21
CA SER A 12 -32.13 -19.07 14.50
C SER A 12 -31.45 -19.31 15.85
N SER A 13 -30.16 -19.52 15.94
CA SER A 13 -29.17 -18.46 15.90
C SER A 13 -27.80 -19.14 16.06
N GLY A 14 -26.96 -19.09 15.02
CA GLY A 14 -25.68 -19.81 15.03
C GLY A 14 -24.89 -19.71 13.74
N SER A 15 -25.55 -19.46 12.60
CA SER A 15 -24.88 -18.82 11.47
C SER A 15 -24.73 -17.34 11.82
N SER A 16 -23.59 -16.65 11.63
CA SER A 16 -23.51 -15.84 10.39
C SER A 16 -22.15 -15.14 10.18
N ARG A 17 -21.09 -15.33 10.98
CA ARG A 17 -19.80 -14.66 10.66
C ARG A 17 -19.18 -15.18 9.34
N LYS A 18 -19.21 -16.50 9.13
CA LYS A 18 -18.70 -17.11 7.88
C LYS A 18 -19.60 -16.86 6.66
N GLU A 19 -20.92 -16.76 6.84
CA GLU A 19 -21.85 -16.45 5.75
C GLU A 19 -21.86 -14.96 5.40
N GLN A 20 -21.74 -14.05 6.39
CA GLN A 20 -21.62 -12.61 6.13
C GLN A 20 -20.34 -12.27 5.37
N ALA A 21 -19.23 -12.99 5.64
CA ALA A 21 -18.00 -12.82 4.89
C ALA A 21 -18.12 -13.25 3.42
N LYS A 22 -19.14 -14.04 3.03
CA LYS A 22 -19.34 -14.44 1.63
C LYS A 22 -20.01 -13.36 0.78
N ASP A 23 -20.86 -12.54 1.40
CA ASP A 23 -21.61 -11.47 0.73
C ASP A 23 -20.69 -10.29 0.38
N PRO A 24 -20.44 -9.99 -0.92
CA PRO A 24 -19.56 -8.92 -1.34
C PRO A 24 -19.97 -7.53 -0.81
N ALA A 25 -21.27 -7.24 -0.71
CA ALA A 25 -21.75 -5.95 -0.23
C ALA A 25 -21.48 -5.76 1.26
N LYS A 26 -21.64 -6.84 2.06
CA LYS A 26 -21.32 -6.80 3.49
C LYS A 26 -19.82 -6.70 3.75
N ARG A 27 -18.99 -7.36 2.94
CA ARG A 27 -17.53 -7.20 3.01
C ARG A 27 -17.13 -5.75 2.74
N LEU A 28 -17.64 -5.15 1.66
CA LEU A 28 -17.38 -3.76 1.34
C LEU A 28 -17.81 -2.83 2.48
N HIS A 29 -19.01 -3.02 3.03
CA HIS A 29 -19.48 -2.21 4.15
C HIS A 29 -18.58 -2.33 5.39
N ARG A 30 -18.11 -3.55 5.71
CA ARG A 30 -17.12 -3.73 6.79
C ARG A 30 -15.82 -2.99 6.48
N PHE A 31 -15.32 -3.11 5.25
CA PHE A 31 -14.10 -2.45 4.81
C PHE A 31 -14.18 -0.93 4.93
N GLU A 32 -15.28 -0.33 4.45
CA GLU A 32 -15.56 1.10 4.56
C GLU A 32 -15.62 1.57 6.01
N LYS A 33 -16.25 0.77 6.89
CA LYS A 33 -16.32 1.07 8.32
C LYS A 33 -14.93 1.09 8.95
N GLU A 34 -14.10 0.08 8.68
CA GLU A 34 -12.74 0.02 9.23
C GLU A 34 -11.87 1.18 8.73
N TYR A 35 -11.98 1.52 7.44
CA TYR A 35 -11.27 2.64 6.86
C TYR A 35 -11.75 3.99 7.42
N GLY A 36 -13.06 4.16 7.62
CA GLY A 36 -13.64 5.35 8.25
C GLY A 36 -13.14 5.55 9.68
N ASN A 37 -13.09 4.46 10.47
CA ASN A 37 -12.56 4.48 11.83
C ASN A 37 -11.07 4.86 11.84
N LEU A 38 -10.26 4.24 10.97
CA LEU A 38 -8.84 4.56 10.81
C LEU A 38 -8.62 6.04 10.52
N LEU A 39 -9.37 6.63 9.60
CA LEU A 39 -9.26 8.05 9.29
C LEU A 39 -9.71 8.94 10.45
N SER A 40 -10.72 8.51 11.21
CA SER A 40 -11.19 9.27 12.38
C SER A 40 -10.14 9.31 13.48
N THR A 41 -9.49 8.18 13.78
CA THR A 41 -8.39 8.08 14.75
C THR A 41 -7.21 8.94 14.30
N TRP A 42 -6.79 8.81 13.04
CA TRP A 42 -5.65 9.57 12.52
C TRP A 42 -5.87 11.09 12.59
N ARG A 43 -7.08 11.57 12.28
CA ARG A 43 -7.42 13.00 12.33
C ARG A 43 -7.57 13.54 13.76
N ALA A 44 -7.94 12.69 14.71
CA ALA A 44 -8.05 13.05 16.11
C ALA A 44 -6.68 13.12 16.80
N SER A 45 -5.70 12.39 16.29
CA SER A 45 -4.34 12.37 16.83
C SER A 45 -3.52 13.59 16.45
N SER A 46 -2.87 14.19 17.45
CA SER A 46 -1.98 15.33 17.26
C SER A 46 -0.54 14.89 16.97
N ASN A 47 -0.10 13.79 17.59
CA ASN A 47 1.19 13.19 17.35
C ASN A 47 1.21 11.70 17.70
N LEU A 48 1.17 10.86 16.66
CA LEU A 48 1.18 9.40 16.78
C LEU A 48 2.45 8.82 17.43
N SER A 49 3.56 9.56 17.41
CA SER A 49 4.80 9.09 18.06
C SER A 49 4.73 9.19 19.58
N ARG A 50 3.75 9.94 20.13
CA ARG A 50 3.55 10.14 21.57
C ARG A 50 2.27 9.48 22.08
N GLU A 51 1.27 9.33 21.22
CA GLU A 51 -0.04 8.75 21.54
C GLU A 51 -0.04 7.23 21.26
N SER A 52 0.47 6.43 22.22
CA SER A 52 0.60 4.97 22.06
C SER A 52 -0.72 4.27 21.71
N ASP A 53 -1.82 4.62 22.40
CA ASP A 53 -3.12 3.97 22.20
C ASP A 53 -3.71 4.26 20.81
N ALA A 54 -3.51 5.48 20.31
CA ALA A 54 -3.95 5.85 18.97
C ALA A 54 -3.12 5.15 17.90
N ALA A 55 -1.80 5.01 18.12
CA ALA A 55 -0.91 4.28 17.23
C ALA A 55 -1.28 2.78 17.15
N GLU A 56 -1.51 2.13 18.30
CA GLU A 56 -1.98 0.73 18.36
C GLU A 56 -3.34 0.56 17.67
N THR A 57 -4.26 1.50 17.88
CA THR A 57 -5.56 1.47 17.21
C THR A 57 -5.40 1.55 15.68
N LEU A 58 -4.53 2.43 15.18
CA LEU A 58 -4.25 2.55 13.75
C LEU A 58 -3.60 1.30 13.17
N GLU A 59 -2.64 0.71 13.88
CA GLU A 59 -2.02 -0.56 13.51
C GLU A 59 -3.09 -1.65 13.33
N ILE A 60 -3.93 -1.88 14.35
CA ILE A 60 -4.97 -2.90 14.31
C ILE A 60 -5.95 -2.65 13.15
N ARG A 61 -6.34 -1.38 12.91
CA ARG A 61 -7.25 -1.07 11.80
C ARG A 61 -6.60 -1.28 10.43
N LEU A 62 -5.32 -0.94 10.26
CA LEU A 62 -4.57 -1.22 9.03
C LEU A 62 -4.48 -2.72 8.77
N GLN A 63 -4.13 -3.50 9.80
CA GLN A 63 -4.07 -4.95 9.73
C GLN A 63 -5.42 -5.55 9.29
N GLU A 64 -6.53 -5.08 9.85
CA GLU A 64 -7.87 -5.54 9.47
C GLU A 64 -8.24 -5.20 8.02
N LEU A 65 -7.84 -4.02 7.52
CA LEU A 65 -8.03 -3.67 6.11
C LEU A 65 -7.22 -4.62 5.21
N THR A 66 -5.95 -4.85 5.53
CA THR A 66 -5.08 -5.76 4.79
C THR A 66 -5.63 -7.19 4.79
N ASN A 67 -6.12 -7.69 5.92
CA ASN A 67 -6.73 -9.00 6.04
C ASN A 67 -7.98 -9.13 5.15
N ILE A 68 -8.83 -8.10 5.09
CA ILE A 68 -10.01 -8.10 4.21
C ILE A 68 -9.58 -8.18 2.74
N LEU A 69 -8.57 -7.42 2.32
CA LEU A 69 -8.08 -7.42 0.94
C LEU A 69 -7.43 -8.76 0.56
N SER A 70 -6.58 -9.31 1.42
CA SER A 70 -5.95 -10.61 1.20
C SER A 70 -6.99 -11.74 1.17
N ASP A 71 -8.03 -11.66 2.00
CA ASP A 71 -9.14 -12.63 1.96
C ASP A 71 -10.00 -12.47 0.71
N GLU A 72 -10.10 -11.27 0.16
CA GLU A 72 -10.88 -10.99 -1.04
C GLU A 72 -10.15 -11.40 -2.32
N SER A 73 -8.84 -11.17 -2.41
CA SER A 73 -8.04 -11.54 -3.59
C SER A 73 -8.08 -13.05 -3.91
N ARG A 74 -8.31 -13.88 -2.89
CA ARG A 74 -8.42 -15.34 -3.02
C ARG A 74 -9.83 -15.83 -3.38
N ARG A 75 -10.80 -14.93 -3.48
CA ARG A 75 -12.21 -15.28 -3.75
C ARG A 75 -12.54 -15.13 -5.22
N PRO A 76 -13.61 -15.80 -5.70
CA PRO A 76 -14.17 -15.48 -7.00
C PRO A 76 -14.63 -14.02 -7.06
N LEU A 77 -14.59 -13.46 -8.26
CA LEU A 77 -15.14 -12.15 -8.57
C LEU A 77 -16.60 -12.02 -8.10
N PRO A 78 -17.05 -10.81 -7.71
CA PRO A 78 -16.31 -9.53 -7.74
C PRO A 78 -15.46 -9.26 -6.48
N HIS A 79 -14.43 -8.40 -6.61
CA HIS A 79 -13.59 -7.89 -5.49
C HIS A 79 -13.89 -6.41 -5.16
N PRO A 80 -15.05 -6.11 -4.55
CA PRO A 80 -15.49 -4.73 -4.32
C PRO A 80 -14.59 -3.91 -3.38
N CYS A 81 -13.87 -4.53 -2.44
CA CYS A 81 -12.96 -3.82 -1.53
C CYS A 81 -11.68 -3.40 -2.26
N ILE A 82 -11.15 -4.26 -3.15
CA ILE A 82 -10.03 -3.90 -4.02
C ILE A 82 -10.41 -2.76 -4.96
N GLN A 83 -11.56 -2.88 -5.63
CA GLN A 83 -12.11 -1.83 -6.48
C GLN A 83 -12.31 -0.51 -5.70
N TYR A 84 -12.80 -0.58 -4.46
CA TYR A 84 -12.91 0.58 -3.59
C TYR A 84 -11.55 1.25 -3.33
N CYS A 85 -10.49 0.47 -3.11
CA CYS A 85 -9.14 1.01 -2.90
C CYS A 85 -8.65 1.83 -4.10
N SER A 86 -8.93 1.34 -5.31
CA SER A 86 -8.61 2.02 -6.57
C SER A 86 -9.41 3.31 -6.73
N ILE A 87 -10.74 3.23 -6.65
CA ILE A 87 -11.65 4.38 -6.87
C ILE A 87 -11.42 5.48 -5.83
N LYS A 88 -11.26 5.12 -4.55
CA LYS A 88 -11.09 6.09 -3.46
C LYS A 88 -9.64 6.44 -3.18
N GLN A 89 -8.69 5.79 -3.86
CA GLN A 89 -7.25 6.00 -3.72
C GLN A 89 -6.78 5.95 -2.25
N ILE A 90 -7.30 5.00 -1.47
CA ILE A 90 -7.08 4.96 -0.01
C ILE A 90 -5.61 4.69 0.36
N TYR A 91 -4.83 4.17 -0.58
CA TYR A 91 -3.38 4.02 -0.47
C TYR A 91 -2.66 5.36 -0.26
N ILE A 92 -3.25 6.50 -0.64
CA ILE A 92 -2.68 7.84 -0.38
C ILE A 92 -2.70 8.16 1.12
N PRO A 93 -3.86 8.20 1.82
CA PRO A 93 -3.87 8.46 3.26
C PRO A 93 -3.15 7.37 4.05
N ILE A 94 -3.20 6.10 3.66
CA ILE A 94 -2.45 5.04 4.33
C ILE A 94 -0.94 5.29 4.25
N GLY A 95 -0.41 5.65 3.06
CA GLY A 95 0.98 6.04 2.91
C GLY A 95 1.35 7.27 3.76
N LYS A 96 0.46 8.27 3.85
CA LYS A 96 0.65 9.44 4.71
C LYS A 96 0.69 9.08 6.20
N ILE A 97 -0.18 8.19 6.66
CA ILE A 97 -0.20 7.71 8.04
C ILE A 97 1.14 7.04 8.38
N ALA A 98 1.60 6.12 7.55
CA ALA A 98 2.87 5.43 7.77
C ALA A 98 4.09 6.38 7.75
N THR A 99 4.14 7.31 6.81
CA THR A 99 5.26 8.27 6.69
C THR A 99 5.31 9.31 7.81
N THR A 100 4.19 9.56 8.50
CA THR A 100 4.09 10.57 9.57
C THR A 100 4.02 9.97 10.97
N SER A 101 3.76 8.67 11.11
CA SER A 101 3.61 8.03 12.42
C SER A 101 4.93 7.86 13.18
N TYR A 102 6.05 7.71 12.46
CA TYR A 102 7.33 7.26 13.02
C TYR A 102 7.21 6.00 13.89
N ASN A 103 6.28 5.11 13.54
CA ASN A 103 6.02 3.86 14.25
C ASN A 103 6.23 2.67 13.32
N GLU A 104 7.15 1.77 13.69
CA GLU A 104 7.52 0.60 12.89
C GLU A 104 6.33 -0.31 12.57
N TRP A 105 5.44 -0.54 13.53
CA TRP A 105 4.30 -1.46 13.35
C TRP A 105 3.28 -0.91 12.35
N ILE A 106 3.00 0.40 12.42
CA ILE A 106 2.18 1.09 11.41
C ILE A 106 2.85 1.02 10.03
N ILE A 107 4.17 1.21 9.95
CA ILE A 107 4.92 1.11 8.69
C ILE A 107 4.82 -0.32 8.13
N LYS A 108 5.01 -1.34 8.96
CA LYS A 108 4.90 -2.75 8.57
C LYS A 108 3.52 -3.06 7.99
N GLU A 109 2.44 -2.67 8.67
CA GLU A 109 1.08 -2.92 8.18
C GLU A 109 0.77 -2.14 6.89
N ALA A 110 1.30 -0.92 6.73
CA ALA A 110 1.18 -0.18 5.47
C ALA A 110 1.95 -0.85 4.32
N VAL A 111 3.16 -1.36 4.57
CA VAL A 111 3.94 -2.13 3.58
C VAL A 111 3.17 -3.37 3.14
N LEU A 112 2.57 -4.11 4.09
CA LEU A 112 1.72 -5.26 3.79
C LEU A 112 0.46 -4.88 2.99
N PHE A 113 -0.16 -3.75 3.32
CA PHE A 113 -1.29 -3.21 2.56
C PHE A 113 -0.91 -2.94 1.10
N PHE A 114 0.22 -2.27 0.86
CA PHE A 114 0.72 -2.01 -0.49
C PHE A 114 1.10 -3.30 -1.24
N ALA A 115 1.74 -4.25 -0.57
CA ALA A 115 2.07 -5.57 -1.14
C ALA A 115 0.80 -6.29 -1.62
N THR A 116 -0.24 -6.31 -0.79
CA THR A 116 -1.54 -6.94 -1.12
C THR A 116 -2.18 -6.32 -2.36
N LEU A 117 -2.08 -4.99 -2.54
CA LEU A 117 -2.60 -4.32 -3.74
C LEU A 117 -1.76 -4.59 -4.99
N ILE A 118 -0.44 -4.75 -4.86
CA ILE A 118 0.46 -5.08 -5.99
C ILE A 118 0.28 -6.52 -6.46
N GLU A 119 -0.01 -7.43 -5.53
CA GLU A 119 -0.30 -8.84 -5.82
C GLU A 119 -1.67 -9.02 -6.47
N SER A 120 -2.61 -8.10 -6.24
CA SER A 120 -3.88 -8.11 -6.96
C SER A 120 -3.65 -7.91 -8.46
N GLU A 121 -4.25 -8.80 -9.25
CA GLU A 121 -4.31 -8.65 -10.71
C GLU A 121 -5.41 -7.66 -11.15
N GLU A 122 -6.18 -7.11 -10.20
CA GLU A 122 -7.26 -6.16 -10.49
C GLU A 122 -6.78 -4.71 -10.43
N GLU A 123 -7.55 -3.82 -11.08
CA GLU A 123 -7.40 -2.36 -11.02
C GLU A 123 -6.06 -1.77 -11.51
N ALA A 124 -5.14 -2.61 -12.00
CA ALA A 124 -3.86 -2.20 -12.58
C ALA A 124 -3.06 -1.23 -11.68
N PHE A 125 -2.99 -1.51 -10.36
CA PHE A 125 -2.35 -0.61 -9.39
C PHE A 125 -0.91 -0.22 -9.76
N VAL A 126 -0.12 -1.16 -10.28
CA VAL A 126 1.30 -0.94 -10.63
C VAL A 126 1.45 0.02 -11.82
N GLU A 127 0.45 0.08 -12.71
CA GLU A 127 0.38 1.00 -13.84
C GLU A 127 -0.14 2.39 -13.43
N ASN A 128 -0.81 2.49 -12.28
CA ASN A 128 -1.42 3.71 -11.82
C ASN A 128 -0.37 4.68 -11.23
N GLN A 129 -0.15 5.80 -11.93
CA GLN A 129 0.82 6.82 -11.52
C GLN A 129 0.59 7.36 -10.09
N THR A 130 -0.66 7.44 -9.64
CA THR A 130 -1.00 7.95 -8.31
C THR A 130 -0.61 6.94 -7.23
N PHE A 131 -0.89 5.67 -7.49
CA PHE A 131 -0.46 4.56 -6.63
C PHE A 131 1.07 4.49 -6.54
N SER A 132 1.76 4.46 -7.68
CA SER A 132 3.21 4.38 -7.76
C SER A 132 3.89 5.58 -7.07
N ALA A 133 3.34 6.79 -7.22
CA ALA A 133 3.81 7.97 -6.50
C ALA A 133 3.63 7.84 -4.97
N SER A 134 2.47 7.33 -4.50
CA SER A 134 2.22 7.12 -3.07
C SER A 134 3.19 6.12 -2.48
N LEU A 135 3.38 4.96 -3.14
CA LEU A 135 4.27 3.92 -2.66
C LEU A 135 5.75 4.36 -2.71
N THR A 136 6.16 5.02 -3.78
CA THR A 136 7.52 5.57 -3.89
C THR A 136 7.83 6.56 -2.76
N ASN A 137 6.89 7.44 -2.43
CA ASN A 137 7.05 8.37 -1.32
C ASN A 137 7.18 7.65 0.03
N LEU A 138 6.41 6.58 0.24
CA LEU A 138 6.54 5.73 1.42
C LEU A 138 7.93 5.11 1.49
N LEU A 139 8.36 4.43 0.42
CA LEU A 139 9.66 3.75 0.36
C LEU A 139 10.81 4.73 0.63
N VAL A 140 10.85 5.87 -0.07
CA VAL A 140 11.89 6.90 0.14
C VAL A 140 11.95 7.38 1.59
N ARG A 141 10.79 7.50 2.24
CA ARG A 141 10.73 7.98 3.62
C ARG A 141 11.20 6.93 4.63
N ILE A 142 10.89 5.65 4.42
CA ILE A 142 11.23 4.59 5.37
C ILE A 142 12.65 4.04 5.16
N THR A 143 13.25 4.24 3.98
CA THR A 143 14.64 3.84 3.67
C THR A 143 15.63 5.00 3.67
N GLY A 144 15.16 6.24 3.87
CA GLY A 144 16.02 7.43 3.90
C GLY A 144 16.80 7.60 5.21
N LEU A 145 17.82 8.47 5.21
CA LEU A 145 18.75 8.69 6.33
C LEU A 145 18.10 9.09 7.68
N ASN A 146 16.89 9.65 7.66
CA ASN A 146 16.15 10.09 8.85
C ASN A 146 14.93 9.20 9.13
N SER A 147 14.94 7.95 8.67
CA SER A 147 13.84 7.01 8.88
C SER A 147 13.86 6.41 10.28
N VAL A 148 12.73 5.82 10.66
CA VAL A 148 12.65 4.95 11.83
C VAL A 148 13.50 3.72 11.54
N ARG A 149 14.33 3.30 12.50
CA ARG A 149 15.07 2.05 12.40
C ARG A 149 14.07 0.90 12.36
N LEU A 150 14.03 0.20 11.24
CA LEU A 150 13.15 -0.96 11.05
C LEU A 150 13.83 -2.22 11.62
N GLY A 151 13.05 -3.12 12.18
CA GLY A 151 13.49 -4.47 12.51
C GLY A 151 13.62 -5.33 11.25
N LEU A 152 14.40 -6.41 11.36
CA LEU A 152 14.77 -7.27 10.22
C LEU A 152 13.56 -7.84 9.46
N ASP A 153 12.47 -8.21 10.14
CA ASP A 153 11.23 -8.69 9.48
C ASP A 153 10.59 -7.58 8.64
N THR A 154 10.54 -6.36 9.17
CA THR A 154 9.98 -5.20 8.47
C THR A 154 10.86 -4.81 7.28
N GLU A 155 12.18 -4.78 7.45
CA GLU A 155 13.14 -4.54 6.35
C GLU A 155 12.99 -5.58 5.24
N SER A 156 12.90 -6.87 5.58
CA SER A 156 12.72 -7.94 4.60
C SER A 156 11.45 -7.74 3.75
N ARG A 157 10.35 -7.29 4.38
CA ARG A 157 9.09 -7.00 3.67
C ARG A 157 9.20 -5.79 2.75
N VAL A 158 9.95 -4.76 3.14
CA VAL A 158 10.23 -3.60 2.30
C VAL A 158 11.03 -4.02 1.05
N VAL A 159 12.02 -4.88 1.23
CA VAL A 159 12.82 -5.41 0.10
C VAL A 159 11.97 -6.28 -0.82
N GLU A 160 11.17 -7.20 -0.26
CA GLU A 160 10.24 -8.02 -1.04
C GLU A 160 9.26 -7.17 -1.85
N LEU A 161 8.71 -6.11 -1.25
CA LEU A 161 7.83 -5.18 -1.93
C LEU A 161 8.53 -4.47 -3.11
N ALA A 162 9.76 -3.99 -2.90
CA ALA A 162 10.54 -3.39 -3.97
C ALA A 162 10.85 -4.40 -5.10
N PHE A 163 11.17 -5.65 -4.73
CA PHE A 163 11.43 -6.72 -5.70
C PHE A 163 10.18 -7.05 -6.53
N ASN A 164 9.01 -7.12 -5.90
CA ASN A 164 7.73 -7.36 -6.58
C ASN A 164 7.46 -6.25 -7.62
N ILE A 165 7.72 -4.99 -7.28
CA ILE A 165 7.61 -3.87 -8.24
C ILE A 165 8.59 -4.07 -9.41
N THR A 166 9.86 -4.36 -9.13
CA THR A 166 10.86 -4.56 -10.20
C THR A 166 10.55 -5.77 -11.08
N THR A 167 9.98 -6.82 -10.51
CA THR A 167 9.54 -8.01 -11.24
C THR A 167 8.41 -7.67 -12.19
N LYS A 168 7.39 -6.92 -11.72
CA LYS A 168 6.29 -6.44 -12.57
C LYS A 168 6.82 -5.54 -13.69
N ILE A 169 7.74 -4.62 -13.41
CA ILE A 169 8.39 -3.76 -14.42
C ILE A 169 9.17 -4.59 -15.45
N ARG A 170 9.88 -5.63 -15.01
CA ARG A 170 10.63 -6.52 -15.91
C ARG A 170 9.70 -7.32 -16.82
N LEU A 171 8.58 -7.79 -16.29
CA LEU A 171 7.58 -8.56 -17.04
C LEU A 171 6.80 -7.68 -18.02
N ASP A 172 6.49 -6.44 -17.62
CA ASP A 172 5.85 -5.44 -18.46
C ASP A 172 6.56 -4.08 -18.39
N PRO A 173 7.51 -3.83 -19.31
CA PRO A 173 8.22 -2.56 -19.38
C PRO A 173 7.32 -1.36 -19.69
N SER A 174 6.09 -1.55 -20.17
CA SER A 174 5.18 -0.44 -20.48
C SER A 174 4.78 0.36 -19.24
N ILE A 175 4.91 -0.24 -18.04
CA ILE A 175 4.57 0.37 -16.76
C ILE A 175 5.68 1.27 -16.22
N LEU A 176 6.89 1.24 -16.81
CA LEU A 176 8.05 2.07 -16.41
C LEU A 176 7.71 3.55 -16.17
N PRO A 177 6.91 4.23 -17.01
CA PRO A 177 6.57 5.64 -16.81
C PRO A 177 5.81 5.91 -15.50
N ALA A 178 5.09 4.92 -14.96
CA ALA A 178 4.40 5.04 -13.68
C ALA A 178 5.39 5.20 -12.50
N TRP A 179 6.60 4.65 -12.64
CA TRP A 179 7.61 4.56 -11.58
C TRP A 179 8.78 5.52 -11.77
N PHE A 180 9.06 5.91 -13.00
CA PHE A 180 10.16 6.81 -13.34
C PHE A 180 9.63 8.06 -14.00
N LYS A 181 9.73 9.19 -13.28
CA LYS A 181 9.31 10.47 -13.83
C LYS A 181 10.39 10.99 -14.75
N THR A 182 10.10 11.05 -16.05
CA THR A 182 10.87 11.95 -16.92
C THR A 182 10.39 13.37 -16.66
N HIS A 183 11.32 14.30 -16.49
CA HIS A 183 11.10 15.74 -16.25
C HIS A 183 10.12 16.44 -17.20
N ARG A 184 9.62 15.78 -18.26
CA ARG A 184 8.62 16.32 -19.18
C ARG A 184 7.23 16.51 -18.53
N GLY A 185 6.87 15.72 -17.51
CA GLY A 185 5.52 15.79 -16.90
C GLY A 185 5.36 16.86 -15.81
N VAL A 186 6.40 17.12 -15.02
CA VAL A 186 6.36 18.13 -13.95
C VAL A 186 6.63 19.54 -14.49
N ALA A 187 7.44 19.65 -15.55
CA ALA A 187 7.72 20.91 -16.21
C ALA A 187 6.49 21.53 -16.91
N LEU A 188 5.45 20.76 -17.24
CA LEU A 188 4.24 21.31 -17.87
C LEU A 188 3.29 22.01 -16.88
N GLN A 189 3.43 21.81 -15.57
CA GLN A 189 2.65 22.56 -14.57
C GLN A 189 3.38 23.80 -14.03
N GLN A 190 4.67 23.98 -14.37
CA GLN A 190 5.46 25.15 -13.95
C GLN A 190 6.04 25.99 -15.12
N ARG A 191 5.91 25.54 -16.38
CA ARG A 191 6.32 26.32 -17.57
C ARG A 191 5.25 27.27 -18.10
N GLU A 192 4.74 28.14 -17.23
CA GLU A 192 4.20 29.43 -17.69
C GLU A 192 5.13 30.61 -17.34
N LYS A 193 6.34 30.37 -16.80
CA LYS A 193 7.22 31.48 -16.38
C LYS A 193 8.70 31.46 -16.71
N ASP A 194 9.25 30.45 -17.37
CA ASP A 194 10.68 30.51 -17.78
C ASP A 194 10.90 29.92 -19.17
N GLU A 195 11.06 30.82 -20.15
CA GLU A 195 11.34 30.51 -21.55
C GLU A 195 12.83 30.24 -21.86
N ASP A 196 13.73 30.16 -20.87
CA ASP A 196 15.17 30.26 -21.15
C ASP A 196 16.05 29.04 -20.79
N GLN A 197 15.45 27.83 -20.64
CA GLN A 197 16.22 26.62 -20.28
C GLN A 197 16.04 25.45 -21.25
N ARG A 198 16.19 25.71 -22.55
CA ARG A 198 16.11 24.67 -23.59
C ARG A 198 17.44 23.97 -23.91
N GLU A 199 18.57 24.30 -23.27
CA GLU A 199 19.89 23.80 -23.72
C GLU A 199 20.69 22.92 -22.74
N THR A 200 20.19 22.53 -21.57
CA THR A 200 20.97 21.73 -20.59
C THR A 200 20.54 20.27 -20.40
N PHE A 201 19.87 19.68 -21.41
CA PHE A 201 19.20 18.38 -21.28
C PHE A 201 20.07 17.12 -21.52
N VAL A 202 21.40 17.18 -21.42
CA VAL A 202 22.25 15.98 -21.56
C VAL A 202 23.11 15.81 -20.30
N GLY A 203 22.64 14.99 -19.35
CA GLY A 203 23.52 14.35 -18.38
C GLY A 203 23.36 14.67 -16.88
N ARG A 204 22.38 15.49 -16.46
CA ARG A 204 22.02 15.62 -15.03
C ARG A 204 20.65 15.00 -14.76
N THR A 205 20.57 13.68 -14.79
CA THR A 205 19.50 12.97 -14.09
C THR A 205 19.66 13.27 -12.60
N GLN A 206 18.68 13.96 -11.99
CA GLN A 206 18.76 14.25 -10.56
C GLN A 206 18.36 12.98 -9.79
N ARG A 207 19.00 12.71 -8.65
CA ARG A 207 18.63 11.57 -7.77
C ARG A 207 17.12 11.51 -7.48
N ALA A 208 16.49 12.68 -7.39
CA ALA A 208 15.07 12.86 -7.16
C ALA A 208 14.15 12.31 -8.26
N ASP A 209 14.65 12.09 -9.48
CA ASP A 209 13.86 11.59 -10.62
C ASP A 209 13.73 10.07 -10.64
N PHE A 210 14.66 9.39 -9.99
CA PHE A 210 14.77 7.93 -10.00
C PHE A 210 14.78 7.36 -8.57
N PRO A 211 13.84 7.75 -7.70
CA PRO A 211 13.84 7.34 -6.30
C PRO A 211 13.87 5.82 -6.12
N LEU A 212 13.06 5.08 -6.88
CA LEU A 212 13.04 3.62 -6.84
C LEU A 212 14.41 3.01 -7.22
N PHE A 213 15.09 3.57 -8.22
CA PHE A 213 16.43 3.11 -8.62
C PHE A 213 17.44 3.29 -7.49
N TYR A 214 17.44 4.46 -6.82
CA TYR A 214 18.34 4.69 -5.70
C TYR A 214 17.99 3.89 -4.45
N ILE A 215 16.71 3.53 -4.23
CA ILE A 215 16.35 2.57 -3.19
C ILE A 215 16.96 1.19 -3.50
N LEU A 216 16.84 0.72 -4.75
CA LEU A 216 17.42 -0.57 -5.15
C LEU A 216 18.95 -0.58 -5.01
N MET A 217 19.62 0.51 -5.39
CA MET A 217 21.08 0.61 -5.30
C MET A 217 21.60 0.87 -3.89
N ASP A 218 21.11 1.92 -3.24
CA ASP A 218 21.72 2.43 -2.00
C ASP A 218 21.19 1.67 -0.77
N TYR A 219 19.92 1.26 -0.76
CA TYR A 219 19.31 0.55 0.37
C TYR A 219 19.40 -0.98 0.19
N ILE A 220 18.95 -1.50 -0.95
CA ILE A 220 18.82 -2.95 -1.13
C ILE A 220 20.16 -3.61 -1.49
N HIS A 221 20.95 -2.98 -2.36
CA HIS A 221 22.23 -3.53 -2.81
C HIS A 221 23.39 -3.25 -1.83
N HIS A 222 23.36 -2.13 -1.07
CA HIS A 222 24.47 -1.72 -0.20
C HIS A 222 24.23 -1.92 1.32
N GLU A 223 23.00 -1.98 1.83
CA GLU A 223 22.73 -2.19 3.27
C GLU A 223 22.23 -3.62 3.58
N GLY A 224 23.12 -4.45 4.15
CA GLY A 224 22.73 -5.58 5.01
C GLY A 224 22.93 -7.02 4.48
N LYS A 225 22.67 -8.00 5.37
CA LYS A 225 22.70 -9.46 5.12
C LYS A 225 21.65 -9.95 4.11
N VAL A 226 20.81 -9.04 3.63
CA VAL A 226 19.76 -9.23 2.61
C VAL A 226 20.35 -9.32 1.18
N GLY A 227 21.67 -9.13 1.02
CA GLY A 227 22.39 -9.32 -0.24
C GLY A 227 22.28 -10.72 -0.88
N ASP A 228 21.71 -11.72 -0.21
CA ASP A 228 21.35 -13.01 -0.84
C ASP A 228 20.11 -12.92 -1.75
N PHE A 229 19.23 -11.91 -1.59
CA PHE A 229 18.16 -11.64 -2.55
C PHE A 229 18.72 -11.09 -3.87
N ALA A 230 19.76 -10.25 -3.82
CA ALA A 230 20.46 -9.76 -5.01
C ALA A 230 21.26 -10.87 -5.75
N ARG A 231 21.47 -12.03 -5.10
CA ARG A 231 22.17 -13.18 -5.69
C ARG A 231 21.24 -14.23 -6.28
N THR A 232 19.93 -14.13 -6.07
CA THR A 232 18.96 -15.16 -6.48
C THR A 232 17.98 -14.73 -7.58
N GLY A 233 18.04 -13.49 -8.08
CA GLY A 233 17.14 -13.02 -9.16
C GLY A 233 17.65 -11.85 -9.99
#